data_AF-A0A7J6LEX7-F1
#
_entry.id   AF-A0A7J6LEX7-F1
#
_cell.length_a   1.000
_cell.length_b   1.000
_cell.length_c   1.000
_cell.angle_alpha   90.00
_cell.angle_beta   90.00
_cell.angle_gamma   90.00
#
_symmetry.space_group_name_H-M   'P 1'
#
loop_
_entity.id
_entity.type
_entity.pdbx_description
1 polymer ?
#
loop_
_entity_poly.entity_id
_entity_poly.type
_entity_poly.pdbx_seq_one_letter_code
_entity_poly.pdbx_strand_id
1 'polypeptide(L)'
;MPYCTTSLLSLLWVTYALIVPGRTCVLVVNFIALIFQLVYLAVFIRFVDAKRRTSTLCATMGACYLATMFLSLLTPSLSSTLGNCCVVVSICMYAAPLAVVPTIMKTKDSSCMPPLYSLTGMISALVWFGYGLAASDAHLMIPNGSGSVLCAVQLVIWALYRVPAAKPVFDQYGYLEDDIKPSNYLSDSESTVCSLDYLLLEP
;
A
#
# COMPACT_ATOMS: atom_id res chain seq x y z
N MET A 1 -6.13 -3.49 9.66
CA MET A 1 -4.69 -3.87 9.66
C MET A 1 -3.79 -2.76 9.11
N PRO A 2 -3.93 -2.28 7.85
CA PRO A 2 -2.93 -1.37 7.26
C PRO A 2 -2.78 -0.04 8.01
N TYR A 3 -3.86 0.54 8.55
CA TYR A 3 -3.84 1.83 9.23
C TYR A 3 -3.02 1.85 10.55
N CYS A 4 -3.05 0.78 11.35
CA CYS A 4 -2.23 0.72 12.58
C CYS A 4 -0.73 0.57 12.19
N THR A 5 -0.42 -0.22 11.16
CA THR A 5 0.97 -0.45 10.70
C THR A 5 1.56 0.77 10.01
N THR A 6 0.80 1.46 9.16
CA THR A 6 1.26 2.72 8.52
C THR A 6 1.48 3.81 9.57
N SER A 7 0.59 3.93 10.56
CA SER A 7 0.76 4.85 11.71
C SER A 7 2.06 4.59 12.46
N LEU A 8 2.35 3.32 12.75
CA LEU A 8 3.60 2.90 13.38
C LEU A 8 4.81 3.30 12.52
N LEU A 9 4.78 3.01 11.22
CA LEU A 9 5.87 3.34 10.32
C LEU A 9 6.10 4.86 10.24
N SER A 10 5.04 5.66 10.16
CA SER A 10 5.16 7.12 10.15
C SER A 10 5.74 7.66 11.45
N LEU A 11 5.36 7.09 12.60
CA LEU A 11 5.96 7.44 13.90
C LEU A 11 7.46 7.14 13.94
N LEU A 12 7.89 5.98 13.43
CA LEU A 12 9.30 5.62 13.35
C LEU A 12 10.10 6.57 12.44
N TRP A 13 9.55 6.97 11.29
CA TRP A 13 10.22 7.93 10.41
C TRP A 13 10.27 9.34 11.00
N VAL A 14 9.22 9.76 11.72
CA VAL A 14 9.22 11.04 12.45
C VAL A 14 10.31 11.04 13.51
N THR A 15 10.43 9.99 14.34
CA THR A 15 11.50 9.93 15.35
C THR A 15 12.88 9.87 14.73
N TYR A 16 13.06 9.07 13.68
CA TYR A 16 14.32 9.01 12.93
C TYR A 16 14.73 10.39 12.43
N ALA A 17 13.81 11.15 11.83
CA ALA A 17 14.09 12.47 11.28
C ALA A 17 14.33 13.56 12.34
N LEU A 18 13.82 13.39 13.57
CA LEU A 18 14.13 14.26 14.71
C LEU A 18 15.52 13.99 15.29
N ILE A 19 15.99 12.74 15.20
CA ILE A 19 17.28 12.32 15.76
C ILE A 19 18.43 12.55 14.77
N VAL A 20 18.19 12.33 13.48
CA VAL A 20 19.20 12.50 12.42
C VAL A 20 19.10 13.91 11.83
N PRO A 21 20.11 14.78 12.01
CA PRO A 21 20.08 16.14 11.52
C PRO A 21 19.93 16.23 9.99
N GLY A 22 19.25 17.26 9.50
CA GLY A 22 19.09 17.51 8.07
C GLY A 22 18.05 16.62 7.37
N ARG A 23 17.15 15.96 8.14
CA ARG A 23 16.06 15.11 7.63
C ARG A 23 14.69 15.79 7.65
N THR A 24 14.66 17.13 7.51
CA THR A 24 13.43 17.93 7.59
C THR A 24 12.36 17.51 6.57
N CYS A 25 12.76 17.14 5.35
CA CYS A 25 11.81 16.65 4.34
C CYS A 25 11.11 15.36 4.81
N VAL A 26 11.87 14.41 5.36
CA VAL A 26 11.34 13.15 5.91
C VAL A 26 10.40 13.43 7.08
N LEU A 27 10.79 14.37 7.96
CA LEU A 27 9.97 14.78 9.10
C LEU A 27 8.61 15.32 8.65
N VAL A 28 8.61 16.30 7.75
CA VAL A 28 7.37 16.99 7.32
C VAL A 28 6.41 16.02 6.67
N VAL A 29 6.87 15.20 5.71
CA VAL A 29 5.97 14.28 4.99
C VAL A 29 5.39 13.20 5.90
N ASN A 30 6.20 12.64 6.80
CA ASN A 30 5.74 11.57 7.69
C ASN A 30 4.88 12.11 8.83
N PHE A 31 5.13 13.35 9.27
CA PHE A 31 4.26 14.01 10.24
C PHE A 31 2.87 14.29 9.66
N ILE A 32 2.81 14.81 8.42
CA ILE A 32 1.53 14.98 7.72
C ILE A 32 0.85 13.61 7.53
N ALA A 33 1.59 12.60 7.06
CA ALA A 33 1.06 11.25 6.88
C ALA A 33 0.51 10.66 8.18
N LEU A 34 1.18 10.88 9.31
CA LEU A 34 0.73 10.46 10.63
C LEU A 34 -0.62 11.10 11.00
N ILE A 35 -0.80 12.40 10.76
CA ILE A 35 -2.09 13.08 11.01
C ILE A 35 -3.21 12.41 10.20
N PHE A 36 -2.99 12.21 8.89
CA PHE A 36 -3.98 11.53 8.04
C PHE A 36 -4.28 10.12 8.54
N GLN A 37 -3.25 9.34 8.90
CA GLN A 37 -3.42 7.96 9.35
C GLN A 37 -4.16 7.87 10.68
N LEU A 38 -3.92 8.80 11.61
CA LEU A 38 -4.67 8.88 12.87
C LEU A 38 -6.15 9.23 12.63
N VAL A 39 -6.45 10.15 11.70
CA VAL A 39 -7.82 10.46 11.30
C VAL A 39 -8.50 9.23 10.67
N TYR A 40 -7.85 8.58 9.70
CA TYR A 40 -8.38 7.36 9.08
C TYR A 40 -8.60 6.24 10.10
N LEU A 41 -7.67 6.07 11.03
CA LEU A 41 -7.77 5.06 12.08
C LEU A 41 -8.94 5.36 13.03
N ALA A 42 -9.14 6.63 13.42
CA ALA A 42 -10.25 7.04 14.28
C ALA A 42 -11.60 6.77 13.62
N VAL A 43 -11.73 7.14 12.33
CA VAL A 43 -12.92 6.83 11.53
C VAL A 43 -13.11 5.31 11.44
N PHE A 44 -12.07 4.55 11.12
CA PHE A 44 -12.14 3.09 11.00
C PHE A 44 -12.60 2.42 12.30
N ILE A 45 -12.03 2.79 13.46
CA ILE A 45 -12.42 2.25 14.77
C ILE A 45 -13.87 2.58 15.11
N ARG A 46 -14.38 3.73 14.66
CA ARG A 46 -15.76 4.15 14.89
C ARG A 46 -16.77 3.27 14.17
N PHE A 47 -16.43 2.74 13.01
CA PHE A 47 -17.35 2.00 12.13
C PHE A 47 -17.11 0.47 12.08
N VAL A 48 -15.97 -0.02 12.58
CA VAL A 48 -15.69 -1.47 12.59
C VAL A 48 -16.48 -2.18 13.71
N ASP A 49 -17.04 -3.34 13.41
CA ASP A 49 -17.72 -4.19 14.40
C ASP A 49 -16.71 -4.88 15.34
N ALA A 50 -15.56 -5.31 14.79
CA ALA A 50 -14.47 -5.95 15.52
C ALA A 50 -13.59 -4.96 16.32
N LYS A 51 -14.22 -4.12 17.16
CA LYS A 51 -13.53 -3.07 17.95
C LYS A 51 -12.44 -3.64 18.86
N ARG A 52 -12.69 -4.78 19.51
CA ARG A 52 -11.71 -5.45 20.38
C ARG A 52 -10.45 -5.85 19.62
N ARG A 53 -10.59 -6.53 18.48
CA ARG A 53 -9.47 -6.95 17.62
C ARG A 53 -8.65 -5.74 17.14
N THR A 54 -9.34 -4.70 16.67
CA THR A 54 -8.69 -3.48 16.16
C THR A 54 -7.96 -2.72 17.27
N SER A 55 -8.59 -2.60 18.45
CA SER A 55 -7.98 -1.98 19.63
C SER A 55 -6.76 -2.77 20.10
N THR A 56 -6.84 -4.10 20.20
CA THR A 56 -5.71 -4.96 20.54
C THR A 56 -4.56 -4.78 19.54
N LEU A 57 -4.83 -4.78 18.23
CA LEU A 57 -3.80 -4.58 17.22
C LEU A 57 -3.09 -3.23 17.38
N CYS A 58 -3.84 -2.15 17.54
CA CYS A 58 -3.26 -0.82 17.70
C CYS A 58 -2.49 -0.69 19.03
N ALA A 59 -2.95 -1.32 20.11
CA ALA A 59 -2.19 -1.42 21.36
C ALA A 59 -0.88 -2.20 21.18
N THR A 60 -0.91 -3.32 20.44
CA THR A 60 0.30 -4.09 20.10
C THR A 60 1.28 -3.24 19.28
N MET A 61 0.82 -2.49 18.26
CA MET A 61 1.70 -1.60 17.49
C MET A 61 2.29 -0.49 18.35
N GLY A 62 1.51 0.09 19.28
CA GLY A 62 2.01 1.07 20.25
C GLY A 62 3.07 0.48 21.18
N ALA A 63 2.86 -0.74 21.68
CA ALA A 63 3.84 -1.44 22.49
C ALA A 63 5.13 -1.75 21.71
N CYS A 64 5.02 -2.16 20.44
CA CYS A 64 6.17 -2.36 19.55
C CYS A 64 6.98 -1.07 19.35
N TYR A 65 6.31 0.06 19.17
CA TYR A 65 6.99 1.37 19.09
C TYR A 65 7.75 1.69 20.38
N LEU A 66 7.09 1.59 21.53
CA LEU A 66 7.71 1.88 22.83
C LEU A 66 8.89 0.95 23.11
N ALA A 67 8.75 -0.34 22.81
CA ALA A 67 9.84 -1.31 22.92
C ALA A 67 11.01 -0.94 22.00
N THR A 68 10.74 -0.54 20.76
CA THR A 68 11.76 -0.08 19.81
C THR A 68 12.50 1.15 20.34
N MET A 69 11.78 2.14 20.87
CA MET A 69 12.37 3.33 21.50
C MET A 69 13.23 2.95 22.71
N PHE A 70 12.73 2.12 23.61
CA PHE A 70 13.45 1.66 24.79
C PHE A 70 14.74 0.91 24.40
N LEU A 71 14.64 -0.07 23.50
CA LEU A 71 15.80 -0.82 23.01
C LEU A 71 16.84 0.10 22.37
N SER A 72 16.40 1.09 21.60
CA SER A 72 17.33 2.01 20.93
C SER A 72 18.09 2.89 21.93
N LEU A 73 17.49 3.24 23.08
CA LEU A 73 18.16 3.95 24.17
C LEU A 73 19.22 3.10 24.88
N LEU A 74 19.12 1.76 24.81
CA LEU A 74 20.13 0.85 25.37
C LEU A 74 21.33 0.65 24.43
N THR A 75 21.25 1.12 23.18
CA THR A 75 22.32 0.97 22.20
C THR A 75 23.23 2.21 22.15
N PRO A 76 24.53 2.06 21.82
CA PRO A 76 25.43 3.20 21.64
C PRO A 76 25.02 4.15 20.51
N SER A 77 24.24 3.67 19.54
CA SER A 77 23.79 4.45 18.38
C SER A 77 22.27 4.36 18.22
N LEU A 78 21.58 5.26 18.92
CA LEU A 78 20.13 5.44 18.85
C LEU A 78 19.62 5.57 17.41
N SER A 79 20.29 6.39 16.58
CA SER A 79 19.92 6.66 15.19
C SER A 79 20.01 5.42 14.30
N SER A 80 21.06 4.60 14.47
CA SER A 80 21.26 3.40 13.65
C SER A 80 20.24 2.32 13.99
N THR A 81 19.97 2.09 15.29
CA THR A 81 18.99 1.09 15.72
C THR A 81 17.59 1.45 15.21
N LEU A 82 17.17 2.71 15.38
CA LEU A 82 15.88 3.19 14.86
C LEU A 82 15.81 3.14 13.33
N GLY A 83 16.88 3.57 12.65
CA GLY A 83 16.97 3.53 11.20
C GLY A 83 16.80 2.11 10.67
N ASN A 84 17.46 1.11 11.27
CA ASN A 84 17.30 -0.29 10.90
C ASN A 84 15.86 -0.78 11.08
N CYS A 85 15.19 -0.39 12.16
CA CYS A 85 13.77 -0.70 12.36
C CYS A 85 12.88 -0.07 11.28
N CYS A 86 13.13 1.19 10.90
CA CYS A 86 12.43 1.86 9.81
C CYS A 86 12.58 1.07 8.50
N VAL A 87 13.81 0.67 8.17
CA VAL A 87 14.14 -0.11 6.97
C VAL A 87 13.36 -1.42 6.93
N VAL A 88 13.43 -2.21 8.01
CA VAL A 88 12.76 -3.52 8.09
C VAL A 88 11.25 -3.38 7.93
N VAL A 89 10.63 -2.48 8.69
CA VAL A 89 9.17 -2.28 8.64
C VAL A 89 8.74 -1.77 7.26
N SER A 90 9.49 -0.84 6.66
CA SER A 90 9.24 -0.35 5.29
C SER A 90 9.28 -1.48 4.26
N ILE A 91 10.29 -2.34 4.30
CA ILE A 91 10.41 -3.48 3.35
C ILE A 91 9.25 -4.46 3.54
N CYS A 92 8.91 -4.80 4.79
CA CYS A 92 7.76 -5.65 5.09
C CYS A 92 6.45 -5.06 4.54
N MET A 93 6.27 -3.74 4.58
CA MET A 93 5.09 -3.10 4.02
C MET A 93 5.01 -3.17 2.50
N TYR A 94 6.14 -3.12 1.79
CA TYR A 94 6.15 -3.36 0.35
C TYR A 94 5.79 -4.81 -0.04
N ALA A 95 5.86 -5.76 0.89
CA ALA A 95 5.41 -7.13 0.64
C ALA A 95 3.87 -7.27 0.59
N ALA A 96 3.12 -6.37 1.24
CA ALA A 96 1.66 -6.41 1.27
C ALA A 96 1.01 -6.41 -0.14
N PRO A 97 1.34 -5.49 -1.06
CA PRO A 97 0.80 -5.54 -2.43
C PRO A 97 1.27 -6.75 -3.23
N LEU A 98 2.43 -7.34 -2.90
CA LEU A 98 2.91 -8.57 -3.54
C LEU A 98 2.06 -9.79 -3.20
N ALA A 99 1.34 -9.78 -2.07
CA ALA A 99 0.46 -10.88 -1.67
C ALA A 99 -0.68 -11.13 -2.67
N VAL A 100 -1.02 -10.14 -3.50
CA VAL A 100 -2.08 -10.23 -4.52
C VAL A 100 -1.58 -10.88 -5.82
N VAL A 101 -0.26 -10.90 -6.06
CA VAL A 101 0.34 -11.42 -7.31
C VAL A 101 -0.02 -12.88 -7.60
N PRO A 102 0.01 -13.82 -6.63
CA PRO A 102 -0.42 -15.21 -6.89
C PRO A 102 -1.87 -15.31 -7.38
N THR A 103 -2.75 -14.44 -6.90
CA THR A 103 -4.14 -14.38 -7.35
C THR A 103 -4.21 -13.92 -8.80
N ILE A 104 -3.50 -12.83 -9.17
CA ILE A 104 -3.45 -12.33 -10.56
C ILE A 104 -2.92 -13.41 -11.52
N MET A 105 -1.89 -14.16 -11.12
CA MET A 105 -1.35 -15.22 -11.97
C MET A 105 -2.34 -16.37 -12.20
N LYS A 106 -3.20 -16.66 -11.20
CA LYS A 106 -4.26 -17.68 -11.28
C LYS A 106 -5.47 -17.20 -12.08
N THR A 107 -5.97 -15.99 -11.78
CA THR A 107 -7.16 -15.43 -12.42
C THR A 107 -6.87 -14.86 -13.81
N LYS A 108 -5.60 -14.62 -14.13
CA LYS A 108 -5.15 -13.93 -15.35
C LYS A 108 -5.77 -12.54 -15.50
N ASP A 109 -6.13 -11.91 -14.37
CA ASP A 109 -6.79 -10.61 -14.31
C ASP A 109 -6.11 -9.73 -13.25
N SER A 110 -5.59 -8.58 -13.70
CA SER A 110 -4.94 -7.57 -12.87
C SER A 110 -5.86 -6.42 -12.44
N SER A 111 -7.18 -6.55 -12.56
CA SER A 111 -8.15 -5.47 -12.24
C SER A 111 -8.15 -5.06 -10.75
N CYS A 112 -7.77 -5.97 -9.85
CA CYS A 112 -7.57 -5.70 -8.43
C CYS A 112 -6.36 -4.80 -8.12
N MET A 113 -5.53 -4.50 -9.13
CA MET A 113 -4.27 -3.80 -8.97
C MET A 113 -4.20 -2.57 -9.87
N PRO A 114 -4.58 -1.39 -9.35
CA PRO A 114 -4.56 -0.15 -10.11
C PRO A 114 -3.12 0.24 -10.51
N PRO A 115 -2.79 0.37 -11.81
CA PRO A 115 -1.42 0.64 -12.26
C PRO A 115 -0.89 1.99 -11.80
N LEU A 116 -1.79 2.97 -11.64
CA LEU A 116 -1.43 4.31 -11.15
C LEU A 116 -0.87 4.26 -9.73
N TYR A 117 -1.36 3.37 -8.88
CA TYR A 117 -0.84 3.19 -7.53
C TYR A 117 0.62 2.69 -7.56
N SER A 118 0.91 1.65 -8.35
CA SER A 118 2.28 1.14 -8.49
C SER A 118 3.21 2.14 -9.19
N LEU A 119 2.73 2.90 -10.18
CA LEU A 119 3.51 3.93 -10.87
C LEU A 119 3.89 5.09 -9.96
N THR A 120 2.90 5.66 -9.26
CA THR A 120 3.16 6.76 -8.31
C THR A 120 4.02 6.29 -7.15
N GLY A 121 3.82 5.06 -6.68
CA GLY A 121 4.69 4.40 -5.68
C GLY A 121 6.14 4.28 -6.16
N MET A 122 6.37 3.86 -7.40
CA MET A 122 7.71 3.76 -8.00
C MET A 122 8.40 5.13 -8.09
N ILE A 123 7.69 6.14 -8.59
CA ILE A 123 8.23 7.50 -8.70
C ILE A 123 8.59 8.05 -7.32
N SER A 124 7.69 7.90 -6.35
CA SER A 124 7.94 8.30 -4.96
C SER A 124 9.17 7.60 -4.38
N ALA A 125 9.27 6.28 -4.56
CA ALA A 125 10.42 5.50 -4.09
C ALA A 125 11.74 5.94 -4.76
N LEU A 126 11.74 6.24 -6.06
CA LEU A 126 12.92 6.76 -6.74
C LEU A 126 13.33 8.15 -6.23
N VAL A 127 12.37 9.04 -5.95
CA VAL A 127 12.64 10.36 -5.36
C VAL A 127 13.28 10.21 -3.99
N TRP A 128 12.74 9.35 -3.12
CA TRP A 128 13.30 9.12 -1.79
C TRP A 128 14.64 8.38 -1.82
N PHE A 129 14.84 7.48 -2.76
CA PHE A 129 16.14 6.86 -3.01
C PHE A 129 17.19 7.90 -3.41
N GLY A 130 16.85 8.79 -4.36
CA GLY A 130 17.70 9.91 -4.77
C GLY A 130 18.00 10.88 -3.62
N TYR A 131 16.99 11.18 -2.80
CA TYR A 131 17.19 11.96 -1.58
C TYR A 131 18.14 11.25 -0.60
N GLY A 132 17.99 9.94 -0.41
CA GLY A 132 18.92 9.14 0.40
C GLY A 132 20.36 9.18 -0.12
N LEU A 133 20.56 9.09 -1.45
CA LEU A 133 21.87 9.24 -2.08
C LEU A 133 22.47 10.63 -1.81
N ALA A 134 21.72 11.69 -2.07
CA ALA A 134 22.16 13.06 -1.81
C ALA A 134 22.49 13.32 -0.34
N ALA A 135 21.76 12.65 0.56
CA ALA A 135 21.91 12.74 1.99
C ALA A 135 22.93 11.76 2.59
N SER A 136 23.56 10.91 1.76
CA SER A 136 24.42 9.79 2.17
C SER A 136 23.80 8.92 3.27
N ASP A 137 22.51 8.62 3.12
CA ASP A 137 21.70 7.94 4.14
C ASP A 137 21.24 6.55 3.66
N ALA A 138 21.94 5.51 4.10
CA ALA A 138 21.62 4.14 3.77
C ALA A 138 20.21 3.73 4.26
N HIS A 139 19.72 4.28 5.39
CA HIS A 139 18.40 3.94 5.91
C HIS A 139 17.29 4.45 5.00
N LEU A 140 17.52 5.54 4.26
CA LEU A 140 16.59 6.01 3.22
C LEU A 140 16.78 5.27 1.90
N MET A 141 18.03 4.98 1.52
CA MET A 141 18.33 4.33 0.25
C MET A 141 17.79 2.90 0.19
N ILE A 142 18.06 2.06 1.19
CA ILE A 142 17.75 0.63 1.15
C ILE A 142 16.25 0.34 0.96
N PRO A 143 15.33 0.88 1.78
CA PRO A 143 13.91 0.55 1.65
C PRO A 143 13.30 1.16 0.39
N ASN A 144 13.71 2.37 0.00
CA ASN A 144 13.16 3.02 -1.19
C ASN A 144 13.71 2.41 -2.50
N GLY A 145 14.98 2.01 -2.52
CA GLY A 145 15.52 1.21 -3.62
C GLY A 145 14.76 -0.11 -3.77
N SER A 146 14.56 -0.84 -2.67
CA SER A 146 13.76 -2.08 -2.65
C SER A 146 12.32 -1.83 -3.12
N GLY A 147 11.67 -0.77 -2.62
CA GLY A 147 10.32 -0.36 -3.02
C GLY A 147 10.21 -0.05 -4.49
N SER A 148 11.20 0.65 -5.08
CA SER A 148 11.21 0.96 -6.50
C SER A 148 11.24 -0.30 -7.38
N VAL A 149 12.06 -1.30 -7.00
CA VAL A 149 12.13 -2.59 -7.69
C VAL A 149 10.80 -3.34 -7.57
N LEU A 150 10.22 -3.39 -6.36
CA LEU A 150 8.96 -4.07 -6.12
C LEU A 150 7.79 -3.43 -6.88
N CYS A 151 7.74 -2.09 -6.95
CA CYS A 151 6.75 -1.36 -7.76
C CYS A 151 6.98 -1.56 -9.27
N ALA A 152 8.21 -1.71 -9.74
CA ALA A 152 8.50 -2.05 -11.13
C ALA A 152 8.00 -3.45 -11.48
N VAL A 153 8.27 -4.45 -10.63
CA VAL A 153 7.75 -5.83 -10.79
C VAL A 153 6.22 -5.83 -10.88
N GLN A 154 5.59 -5.06 -10.01
CA GLN A 154 4.15 -4.84 -9.98
C GLN A 154 3.59 -4.29 -11.30
N LEU A 155 4.24 -3.26 -11.88
CA LEU A 155 3.84 -2.69 -13.17
C LEU A 155 4.02 -3.67 -14.33
N VAL A 156 5.10 -4.48 -14.31
CA VAL A 156 5.33 -5.52 -15.31
C VAL A 156 4.23 -6.58 -15.24
N ILE A 157 3.87 -7.06 -14.05
CA ILE A 157 2.80 -8.04 -13.86
C ILE A 157 1.47 -7.47 -14.38
N TRP A 158 1.13 -6.23 -14.00
CA TRP A 158 -0.05 -5.57 -14.52
C TRP A 158 -0.05 -5.51 -16.05
N ALA A 159 1.06 -5.15 -16.68
CA ALA A 159 1.14 -5.04 -18.14
C ALA A 159 0.95 -6.40 -18.84
N LEU A 160 1.44 -7.49 -18.24
CA LEU A 160 1.33 -8.85 -18.77
C LEU A 160 -0.07 -9.45 -18.62
N TYR A 161 -0.79 -9.11 -17.54
CA TYR A 161 -2.11 -9.65 -17.21
C TYR A 161 -3.25 -8.63 -17.37
N ARG A 162 -3.00 -7.55 -18.10
CA ARG A 162 -4.04 -6.57 -18.43
C ARG A 162 -5.10 -7.27 -19.28
N VAL A 163 -6.35 -7.24 -18.81
CA VAL A 163 -7.47 -7.69 -19.63
C VAL A 163 -7.60 -6.68 -20.78
N PRO A 164 -7.52 -7.11 -22.06
CA PRO A 164 -7.79 -6.21 -23.17
C PRO A 164 -9.20 -5.65 -23.02
N ALA A 165 -9.37 -4.35 -23.19
CA ALA A 165 -10.71 -3.77 -23.25
C ALA A 165 -11.52 -4.56 -24.28
N ALA A 166 -12.66 -5.11 -23.87
CA ALA A 166 -13.58 -5.77 -24.79
C ALA A 166 -13.85 -4.79 -25.93
N LYS A 167 -13.67 -5.24 -27.18
CA LYS A 167 -14.03 -4.41 -28.33
C LYS A 167 -15.50 -4.00 -28.16
N PRO A 168 -15.85 -2.72 -28.31
CA PRO A 168 -17.26 -2.33 -28.26
C PRO A 168 -18.03 -3.17 -29.27
N VAL A 169 -19.08 -3.86 -28.80
CA VAL A 169 -19.93 -4.79 -29.58
C VAL A 169 -20.67 -4.09 -30.73
N PHE A 170 -20.51 -2.78 -30.88
CA PHE A 170 -21.13 -1.95 -31.90
C PHE A 170 -20.80 -2.34 -33.35
N ASP A 171 -19.71 -3.07 -33.61
CA ASP A 171 -19.38 -3.52 -34.98
C ASP A 171 -20.18 -4.75 -35.44
N GLN A 172 -20.95 -5.42 -34.57
CA GLN A 172 -21.63 -6.68 -34.92
C GLN A 172 -23.12 -6.51 -35.25
N TYR A 173 -23.73 -5.33 -35.00
CA TYR A 173 -25.18 -5.12 -35.15
C TYR A 173 -25.59 -4.24 -36.35
N GLY A 174 -24.66 -3.78 -37.18
CA GLY A 174 -24.95 -2.96 -38.37
C GLY A 174 -25.72 -3.64 -39.52
N TYR A 175 -26.30 -4.83 -39.28
CA TYR A 175 -27.06 -5.59 -40.27
C TYR A 175 -28.45 -6.07 -39.77
N LEU A 176 -28.85 -5.78 -38.54
CA LEU A 176 -30.07 -6.34 -37.93
C LEU A 176 -31.05 -5.27 -37.42
N GLU A 177 -31.06 -4.08 -38.04
CA GLU A 177 -31.82 -2.93 -37.51
C GLU A 177 -33.33 -2.94 -37.77
N ASP A 178 -33.92 -4.00 -38.35
CA ASP A 178 -35.34 -3.95 -38.74
C ASP A 178 -36.35 -4.75 -37.90
N ASP A 179 -35.98 -5.59 -36.92
CA ASP A 179 -37.00 -6.55 -36.39
C ASP A 179 -37.06 -6.84 -34.87
N ILE A 180 -36.46 -6.04 -33.97
CA ILE A 180 -36.49 -6.38 -32.53
C ILE A 180 -37.13 -5.30 -31.66
N LYS A 181 -38.35 -5.59 -31.16
CA LYS A 181 -39.04 -4.84 -30.10
C LYS A 181 -38.28 -4.94 -28.76
N PRO A 182 -38.30 -3.88 -27.93
CA PRO A 182 -37.50 -3.83 -26.71
C PRO A 182 -38.22 -4.57 -25.57
N SER A 183 -37.83 -5.80 -25.29
CA SER A 183 -38.02 -6.40 -23.97
C SER A 183 -36.88 -7.36 -23.63
N ASN A 184 -36.30 -7.15 -22.44
CA ASN A 184 -35.44 -8.08 -21.69
C ASN A 184 -33.92 -8.06 -21.94
N TYR A 185 -33.26 -6.90 -21.86
CA TYR A 185 -31.77 -6.83 -21.80
C TYR A 185 -31.23 -6.14 -20.53
N LEU A 186 -31.82 -6.43 -19.37
CA LEU A 186 -31.25 -6.04 -18.08
C LEU A 186 -31.12 -7.27 -17.19
N SER A 187 -30.15 -8.13 -17.48
CA SER A 187 -29.70 -9.14 -16.50
C SER A 187 -28.21 -9.48 -16.54
N ASP A 188 -27.49 -9.29 -17.64
CA ASP A 188 -26.16 -9.92 -17.78
C ASP A 188 -25.01 -8.92 -17.75
N SER A 189 -24.97 -8.05 -16.73
CA SER A 189 -23.77 -7.29 -16.39
C SER A 189 -23.20 -7.71 -15.03
N GLU A 190 -23.06 -9.01 -14.80
CA GLU A 190 -22.15 -9.56 -13.78
C GLU A 190 -20.75 -9.74 -14.36
N SER A 191 -20.06 -8.63 -14.58
CA SER A 191 -18.63 -8.63 -14.86
C SER A 191 -17.89 -7.85 -13.77
N THR A 192 -17.91 -8.36 -12.54
CA THR A 192 -16.96 -7.94 -11.49
C THR A 192 -16.82 -8.99 -10.37
N VAL A 193 -16.29 -10.18 -10.70
CA VAL A 193 -16.00 -11.26 -9.72
C VAL A 193 -14.72 -10.99 -8.92
N CYS A 194 -14.40 -9.73 -8.61
CA CYS A 194 -13.22 -9.39 -7.80
C CYS A 194 -13.47 -8.42 -6.65
N SER A 195 -14.73 -8.11 -6.33
CA SER A 195 -15.04 -7.02 -5.38
C SER A 195 -15.86 -7.39 -4.14
N LEU A 196 -16.38 -8.62 -3.96
CA LEU A 196 -17.20 -8.92 -2.77
C LEU A 196 -16.81 -10.15 -1.94
N ASP A 197 -16.17 -11.18 -2.51
CA ASP A 197 -15.93 -12.43 -1.75
C ASP A 197 -14.79 -12.33 -0.72
N TYR A 198 -13.94 -11.31 -0.78
CA TYR A 198 -12.84 -11.12 0.17
C TYR A 198 -13.25 -10.43 1.50
N LEU A 199 -14.46 -9.84 1.58
CA LEU A 199 -14.95 -9.21 2.82
C LEU A 199 -15.79 -10.15 3.69
N LEU A 200 -16.13 -11.34 3.20
CA LEU A 200 -17.03 -12.30 3.90
C LEU A 200 -16.38 -13.65 4.24
N LEU A 201 -15.09 -13.82 3.95
CA LEU A 201 -14.36 -15.06 4.24
C LEU A 201 -13.09 -14.79 5.05
N GLU A 202 -13.25 -14.48 6.33
CA GLU A 202 -12.47 -15.15 7.38
C GLU A 202 -13.37 -15.35 8.62
N PRO A 203 -13.25 -16.50 9.32
CA PRO A 203 -14.05 -16.85 10.48
C PRO A 203 -13.77 -16.00 11.74
#